data_AF-A0A2T5GF53-F1
#
_entry.id   AF-A0A2T5GF53-F1
#
_cell.length_a   1.000
_cell.length_b   1.000
_cell.length_c   1.000
_cell.angle_alpha   90.00
_cell.angle_beta   90.00
_cell.angle_gamma   90.00
#
_symmetry.space_group_name_H-M   'P 1'
#
loop_
_entity.id
_entity.type
_entity.pdbx_description
1 polymer ?
#
loop_
_entity_poly.entity_id
_entity_poly.type
_entity_poly.pdbx_seq_one_letter_code
_entity_poly.pdbx_strand_id
1 'polypeptide(L)'
;MPPRTVQVLLALLVMVNGALAALIGRNVADGIRRQAVEEARAAWAPLEAPVYHDYDFEYEPVERRREGPYLIEVYREVEVVRDEGGRPLARRPTGETEVLRYVVEPAGVELLIDD
;
A
#
# COMPACT_ATOMS: atom_id res chain seq x y z
N MET A 1 -5.83 -33.58 -67.81
CA MET A 1 -5.47 -33.78 -66.38
C MET A 1 -4.02 -33.36 -66.22
N PRO A 2 -3.66 -32.49 -65.25
CA PRO A 2 -2.27 -32.14 -65.03
C PRO A 2 -1.46 -33.38 -64.63
N PRO A 3 -0.20 -33.53 -65.08
CA PRO A 3 0.62 -34.68 -64.75
C PRO A 3 0.82 -34.74 -63.23
N ARG A 4 0.88 -35.96 -62.67
CA ARG A 4 0.99 -36.20 -61.22
C ARG A 4 2.10 -35.39 -60.55
N THR A 5 3.22 -35.19 -61.26
CA THR A 5 4.35 -34.36 -60.82
C THR A 5 3.96 -32.91 -60.54
N VAL A 6 3.10 -32.31 -61.38
CA VAL A 6 2.60 -30.94 -61.21
C VAL A 6 1.64 -30.86 -60.02
N GLN A 7 0.81 -31.87 -59.81
CA GLN A 7 -0.09 -31.92 -58.64
C GLN A 7 0.68 -32.02 -57.32
N VAL A 8 1.74 -32.85 -57.28
CA VAL A 8 2.60 -32.99 -56.10
C VAL A 8 3.37 -31.70 -55.82
N LEU A 9 3.92 -31.06 -56.85
CA LEU A 9 4.59 -29.76 -56.71
C LEU A 9 3.64 -28.68 -56.19
N LEU A 10 2.40 -28.63 -56.67
CA LEU A 10 1.41 -27.67 -56.19
C LEU A 10 1.06 -27.90 -54.71
N ALA A 11 0.88 -29.17 -54.31
CA ALA A 11 0.58 -29.51 -52.92
C ALA A 11 1.73 -29.15 -51.97
N LEU A 12 2.97 -29.41 -52.37
CA LEU A 12 4.17 -29.01 -51.63
C LEU A 12 4.26 -27.50 -51.50
N LEU A 13 4.01 -26.75 -52.57
CA LEU A 13 4.02 -25.30 -52.56
C LEU A 13 3.01 -24.74 -51.56
N VAL A 14 1.79 -25.28 -51.53
CA VAL A 14 0.74 -24.86 -50.59
C VAL A 14 1.14 -25.16 -49.14
N MET A 15 1.69 -26.35 -48.86
CA MET A 15 2.16 -26.71 -47.52
C MET A 15 3.28 -25.78 -47.03
N VAL A 16 4.28 -25.49 -47.89
CA VAL A 16 5.40 -24.62 -47.53
C VAL A 16 4.91 -23.19 -47.26
N ASN A 17 4.03 -22.66 -48.10
CA ASN A 17 3.46 -21.32 -47.89
C ASN A 17 2.62 -21.25 -46.61
N GLY A 18 1.81 -22.27 -46.33
CA GLY A 18 1.02 -22.35 -45.09
C GLY A 18 1.90 -22.41 -43.84
N ALA A 19 2.97 -23.20 -43.87
CA ALA A 19 3.94 -23.27 -42.77
C ALA A 19 4.66 -21.94 -42.54
N LEU A 20 5.04 -21.25 -43.61
CA LEU A 20 5.68 -19.93 -43.53
C LEU A 20 4.73 -18.88 -42.94
N ALA A 21 3.48 -18.85 -43.39
CA ALA A 21 2.46 -17.94 -42.86
C ALA A 21 2.20 -18.19 -41.36
N ALA A 22 2.15 -19.45 -40.93
CA ALA A 22 1.99 -19.81 -39.52
C ALA A 22 3.20 -19.37 -38.67
N LEU A 23 4.42 -19.50 -39.20
CA LEU A 23 5.64 -19.06 -38.51
C LEU A 23 5.68 -17.54 -38.34
N ILE A 24 5.35 -16.80 -39.40
CA ILE A 24 5.25 -15.33 -39.37
C ILE A 24 4.17 -14.90 -38.37
N GLY A 25 2.98 -15.52 -38.42
CA GLY A 25 1.88 -15.23 -37.51
C GLY A 25 2.24 -15.44 -36.04
N ARG A 26 2.96 -16.52 -35.72
CA ARG A 26 3.46 -16.78 -34.36
C ARG A 26 4.46 -15.71 -33.90
N ASN A 27 5.44 -15.36 -34.74
CA ASN A 27 6.43 -14.33 -34.40
C ASN A 27 5.79 -12.95 -34.20
N VAL A 28 4.78 -12.61 -35.01
CA VAL A 28 4.04 -11.34 -34.86
C VAL A 28 3.21 -11.35 -33.57
N ALA A 29 2.50 -12.44 -33.27
CA ALA A 29 1.73 -12.58 -32.02
C ALA A 29 2.63 -12.49 -30.78
N ASP A 30 3.80 -13.10 -30.82
CA ASP A 30 4.80 -13.01 -29.75
C ASP A 30 5.37 -11.60 -29.62
N GLY A 31 5.58 -10.90 -30.74
CA GLY A 31 5.99 -9.49 -30.76
C GLY A 31 4.95 -8.57 -30.13
N ILE A 32 3.68 -8.70 -30.52
CA ILE A 32 2.56 -7.94 -29.96
C ILE A 32 2.42 -8.21 -28.46
N ARG A 33 2.54 -9.48 -28.04
CA ARG A 33 2.48 -9.85 -26.62
C ARG A 33 3.63 -9.22 -25.83
N ARG A 34 4.86 -9.22 -26.36
CA ARG A 34 6.01 -8.57 -25.71
C ARG A 34 5.82 -7.06 -25.61
N GLN A 35 5.36 -6.42 -26.68
CA GLN A 35 5.09 -4.98 -26.69
C GLN A 35 3.99 -4.61 -25.69
N ALA A 36 2.90 -5.37 -25.61
CA ALA A 36 1.84 -5.15 -24.63
C ALA A 36 2.34 -5.35 -23.18
N VAL A 37 3.26 -6.29 -22.94
CA VAL A 37 3.89 -6.48 -21.63
C VAL A 37 4.84 -5.34 -21.29
N GLU A 38 5.60 -4.81 -22.25
CA GLU A 38 6.48 -3.65 -22.06
C GLU A 38 5.67 -2.36 -21.84
N GLU A 39 4.61 -2.13 -22.60
CA GLU A 39 3.68 -1.01 -22.41
C GLU A 39 2.96 -1.11 -21.07
N ALA A 40 2.52 -2.31 -20.67
CA ALA A 40 1.97 -2.53 -19.33
C ALA A 40 3.04 -2.29 -18.26
N ARG A 41 4.28 -2.71 -18.44
CA ARG A 41 5.37 -2.47 -17.49
C ARG A 41 5.75 -0.98 -17.40
N ALA A 42 5.64 -0.22 -18.48
CA ALA A 42 5.83 1.22 -18.51
C ALA A 42 4.66 1.98 -17.88
N ALA A 43 3.42 1.52 -18.08
CA ALA A 43 2.23 2.05 -17.41
C ALA A 43 2.20 1.70 -15.91
N TRP A 44 2.83 0.57 -15.54
CA TRP A 44 3.09 0.14 -14.18
C TRP A 44 4.51 0.49 -13.74
N ALA A 45 5.06 1.60 -14.25
CA ALA A 45 6.21 2.21 -13.61
C ALA A 45 5.87 2.34 -12.11
N PRO A 46 6.65 1.74 -11.20
CA PRO A 46 6.45 1.97 -9.78
C PRO A 46 6.52 3.48 -9.59
N LEU A 47 5.54 4.06 -8.88
CA LEU A 47 5.57 5.46 -8.47
C LEU A 47 6.99 5.80 -7.99
N GLU A 48 7.74 6.55 -8.81
CA GLU A 48 9.15 6.89 -8.55
C GLU A 48 9.29 7.94 -7.44
N ALA A 49 8.17 8.51 -6.98
CA ALA A 49 8.14 9.24 -5.73
C ALA A 49 7.82 8.23 -4.61
N PRO A 50 8.67 8.04 -3.58
CA PRO A 50 8.17 7.60 -2.30
C PRO A 50 7.04 8.56 -1.93
N VAL A 51 5.80 8.08 -1.88
CA VAL A 51 4.79 8.77 -1.10
C VAL A 51 5.30 8.65 0.34
N TYR A 52 6.01 9.68 0.80
CA TYR A 52 6.43 9.78 2.19
C TYR A 52 5.14 9.91 3.01
N HIS A 53 4.58 8.77 3.38
CA HIS A 53 3.64 8.71 4.47
C HIS A 53 4.48 8.86 5.73
N ASP A 54 4.65 10.10 6.18
CA ASP A 54 5.19 10.36 7.50
C ASP A 54 4.09 9.95 8.50
N TYR A 55 4.34 8.83 9.18
CA TYR A 55 3.47 8.34 10.24
C TYR A 55 3.96 8.95 11.54
N ASP A 56 3.15 9.83 12.12
CA ASP A 56 3.35 10.30 13.48
C ASP A 56 2.44 9.54 14.44
N PHE A 57 2.88 9.40 15.69
CA PHE A 57 2.05 8.91 16.79
C PHE A 57 1.45 10.08 17.56
N GLU A 58 0.12 10.08 17.71
CA GLU A 58 -0.62 10.97 18.62
C GLU A 58 -1.26 10.15 19.75
N TYR A 59 -1.49 10.78 20.90
CA TYR A 59 -2.13 10.14 22.06
C TYR A 59 -3.52 10.73 22.28
N GLU A 60 -4.56 9.92 22.10
CA GLU A 60 -5.95 10.32 22.34
C GLU A 60 -6.41 9.91 23.75
N PRO A 61 -7.01 10.82 24.54
CA PRO A 61 -7.47 10.50 25.88
C PRO A 61 -8.67 9.54 25.82
N VAL A 62 -8.56 8.42 26.52
CA VAL A 62 -9.61 7.39 26.59
C VAL A 62 -10.37 7.49 27.89
N GLU A 63 -9.65 7.60 29.00
CA GLU A 63 -10.23 7.50 30.33
C GLU A 63 -9.47 8.40 31.31
N ARG A 64 -10.22 8.98 32.24
CA ARG A 64 -9.66 9.71 33.37
C ARG A 64 -10.41 9.30 34.63
N ARG A 65 -9.70 8.76 35.62
CA ARG A 65 -10.30 8.30 36.88
C ARG A 65 -9.44 8.64 38.08
N ARG A 66 -10.07 8.68 39.26
CA ARG A 66 -9.40 8.90 40.53
C ARG A 66 -9.42 7.63 41.36
N GLU A 67 -8.25 7.22 41.83
CA GLU A 67 -8.07 6.05 42.69
C GLU A 67 -7.34 6.49 43.97
N GLY A 68 -8.10 6.81 45.02
CA GLY A 68 -7.56 7.34 46.28
C GLY A 68 -6.78 8.66 46.06
N PRO A 69 -5.49 8.74 46.45
CA PRO A 69 -4.68 9.93 46.22
C PRO A 69 -4.17 10.04 44.78
N TYR A 70 -4.50 9.10 43.89
CA TYR A 70 -3.98 9.08 42.53
C TYR A 70 -5.00 9.58 41.51
N LEU A 71 -4.52 10.37 40.55
CA LEU A 71 -5.20 10.63 39.29
C LEU A 71 -4.59 9.73 38.22
N ILE A 72 -5.44 8.98 37.51
CA ILE A 72 -5.03 8.09 36.43
C ILE A 72 -5.63 8.60 35.13
N GLU A 73 -4.78 8.80 34.13
CA GLU A 73 -5.15 9.19 32.77
C GLU A 73 -4.68 8.10 31.81
N VAL A 74 -5.60 7.57 31.00
CA VAL A 74 -5.32 6.53 30.01
C VAL A 74 -5.40 7.17 28.63
N TYR A 75 -4.34 7.01 27.86
CA TYR A 75 -4.24 7.46 26.49
C TYR A 75 -4.12 6.26 25.57
N ARG A 76 -4.71 6.37 24.39
CA ARG A 76 -4.52 5.41 23.31
C ARG A 76 -3.59 6.02 22.27
N GLU A 77 -2.62 5.24 21.86
CA GLU A 77 -1.76 5.64 20.76
C GLU A 77 -2.47 5.47 19.42
N VAL A 78 -2.34 6.48 18.57
CA VAL A 78 -3.00 6.57 17.28
C VAL A 78 -1.95 6.93 16.24
N GLU A 79 -1.81 6.07 15.24
CA GLU A 79 -1.07 6.36 14.02
C GLU A 79 -1.84 7.41 13.21
N VAL A 80 -1.18 8.51 12.88
CA VAL A 80 -1.74 9.58 12.05
C VAL A 80 -1.02 9.60 10.72
N VAL A 81 -1.79 9.38 9.65
CA VAL A 81 -1.29 9.55 8.28
C VAL A 81 -1.44 11.02 7.92
N ARG A 82 -0.34 11.67 7.56
CA ARG A 82 -0.34 13.07 7.10
C ARG A 82 -0.11 13.19 5.59
N ASP A 83 -0.58 14.29 5.01
CA ASP A 83 -0.17 14.72 3.67
C ASP A 83 1.19 15.43 3.70
N GLU A 84 1.72 15.77 2.52
CA GLU A 84 2.99 16.51 2.39
C GLU A 84 2.99 17.89 3.07
N GLY A 85 1.80 18.43 3.38
CA GLY A 85 1.62 19.68 4.12
C GLY A 85 1.40 19.49 5.63
N GLY A 86 1.54 18.26 6.14
CA GLY A 86 1.37 17.92 7.55
C GLY A 86 -0.09 17.81 8.03
N ARG A 87 -1.08 17.86 7.12
CA ARG A 87 -2.49 17.77 7.48
C ARG A 87 -2.90 16.30 7.71
N PRO A 88 -3.66 15.99 8.76
CA PRO A 88 -4.10 14.62 9.02
C PRO A 88 -5.09 14.16 7.96
N LEU A 89 -4.80 13.05 7.30
CA LEU A 89 -5.66 12.39 6.31
C LEU A 89 -6.43 11.21 6.91
N ALA A 90 -5.78 10.46 7.80
CA ALA A 90 -6.37 9.30 8.45
C ALA A 90 -5.79 9.11 9.85
N ARG A 91 -6.57 8.45 10.71
CA ARG A 91 -6.19 8.07 12.06
C ARG A 91 -6.50 6.60 12.28
N ARG A 92 -5.55 5.86 12.83
CA ARG A 92 -5.71 4.44 13.12
C ARG A 92 -5.22 4.12 14.55
N PRO A 93 -6.04 3.50 15.39
CA PRO A 93 -5.56 2.98 16.67
C PRO A 93 -4.48 1.92 16.46
N THR A 94 -3.34 2.05 17.15
CA THR A 94 -2.29 1.01 17.13
C THR A 94 -2.67 -0.20 17.97
N GLY A 95 -3.52 0.04 18.98
CA GLY A 95 -3.86 -0.94 20.01
C GLY A 95 -3.03 -0.78 21.28
N GLU A 96 -2.01 0.09 21.25
CA GLU A 96 -1.22 0.42 22.43
C GLU A 96 -1.93 1.46 23.30
N THR A 97 -1.77 1.34 24.61
CA THR A 97 -2.31 2.27 25.60
C THR A 97 -1.25 2.65 26.60
N GLU A 98 -1.14 3.95 26.85
CA GLU A 98 -0.28 4.51 27.88
C GLU A 98 -1.11 4.95 29.09
N VAL A 99 -0.60 4.68 30.29
CA VAL A 99 -1.28 4.98 31.55
C VAL A 99 -0.39 5.92 32.37
N LEU A 100 -0.84 7.15 32.54
CA LEU A 100 -0.17 8.14 33.37
C LEU A 100 -0.82 8.15 34.76
N ARG A 101 -0.01 8.06 35.80
CA ARG A 101 -0.44 8.04 37.20
C ARG A 101 0.24 9.14 37.99
N TYR A 102 -0.56 10.08 38.49
CA TYR A 102 -0.10 11.22 39.26
C TYR A 102 -0.55 11.10 40.71
N VAL A 103 0.31 11.51 41.65
CA VAL A 103 -0.11 11.74 43.04
C VAL A 103 -0.76 13.12 43.10
N VAL A 104 -2.01 13.18 43.53
CA VAL A 104 -2.70 14.44 43.81
C VAL A 104 -2.50 14.72 45.29
N GLU A 105 -1.52 15.55 45.63
CA GLU A 105 -1.41 16.09 46.97
C GLU A 105 -2.70 16.87 47.30
N PRO A 106 -3.32 16.65 48.47
CA PRO A 106 -4.37 17.56 48.92
C PRO A 106 -3.75 18.96 49.04
N ALA A 107 -4.41 19.96 48.44
CA ALA A 107 -4.05 21.37 48.63
C ALA A 107 -3.87 21.60 50.14
N GLY A 108 -2.71 22.15 50.51
CA GLY A 108 -2.17 22.10 51.86
C GLY A 108 -3.19 22.42 52.96
N VAL A 109 -3.12 21.67 54.05
CA VAL A 109 -3.78 22.04 55.30
C VAL A 109 -3.09 23.32 55.78
N GLU A 110 -3.75 24.48 55.61
CA GLU A 110 -3.43 25.65 56.42
C GLU A 110 -3.71 25.27 57.88
N LEU A 111 -2.65 24.91 58.60
CA LEU A 111 -2.65 24.90 60.04
C LEU A 111 -2.78 26.36 60.49
N LEU A 112 -4.01 26.79 60.74
CA LEU A 112 -4.28 27.91 61.62
C LEU A 112 -3.74 27.51 63.00
N ILE A 113 -2.50 27.93 63.28
CA ILE A 113 -2.02 28.04 64.65
C ILE A 113 -2.55 29.40 65.11
N ASP A 114 -3.67 29.39 65.84
CA ASP A 114 -4.08 30.52 66.67
C ASP A 114 -3.06 30.65 67.82
N ASP A 115 -2.44 31.83 67.95
CA ASP A 115 -1.71 32.28 69.15
C ASP A 115 -2.68 32.65 70.28
#